data_AF-A0A4R5MGY1-F1
#
_entry.id   AF-A0A4R5MGY1-F1
#
_cell.length_a   1.000
_cell.length_b   1.000
_cell.length_c   1.000
_cell.angle_alpha   90.00
_cell.angle_beta   90.00
_cell.angle_gamma   90.00
#
_symmetry.space_group_name_H-M   'P 1'
#
loop_
_entity.id
_entity.type
_entity.pdbx_description
1 polymer ?
#
loop_
_entity_poly.entity_id
_entity_poly.type
_entity_poly.pdbx_seq_one_letter_code
_entity_poly.pdbx_strand_id
1 'polypeptide(L)'
;MRTILIIIIFSVITQYSKAQDTSQLVAPWKEVKIWLLKRAQLTKKLVTALNKKIDFAKGLPTRPENIADTLVFQINSFSIPDSVSIRKIDLINNRLTSALEPYINFLNINPKLKYKINFLELQVQLEASENRLEAMASEFNKKAIDLRRKDMCFILLGTSEPPIVKFE
;
A
#
# COMPACT_ATOMS: atom_id res chain seq x y z
N MET A 1 -29.57 -11.95 -41.74
CA MET A 1 -29.78 -11.55 -40.33
C MET A 1 -29.14 -12.51 -39.33
N ARG A 2 -29.33 -13.84 -39.44
CA ARG A 2 -28.77 -14.82 -38.47
C ARG A 2 -27.24 -14.79 -38.34
N THR A 3 -26.52 -14.62 -39.44
CA THR A 3 -25.04 -14.54 -39.46
C THR A 3 -24.51 -13.23 -38.87
N ILE A 4 -25.19 -12.12 -39.15
CA ILE A 4 -24.86 -10.79 -38.59
C ILE A 4 -25.04 -10.79 -37.06
N LEU A 5 -26.12 -11.43 -36.56
CA LEU A 5 -26.36 -11.57 -35.13
C LEU A 5 -25.25 -12.35 -34.42
N ILE A 6 -24.76 -13.43 -35.04
CA ILE A 6 -23.66 -14.24 -34.51
C ILE A 6 -22.35 -13.44 -34.46
N ILE A 7 -22.06 -12.63 -35.49
CA ILE A 7 -20.86 -11.78 -35.54
C ILE A 7 -20.92 -10.69 -34.46
N ILE A 8 -22.09 -10.08 -34.22
CA ILE A 8 -22.28 -9.09 -33.15
C ILE A 8 -22.09 -9.74 -31.77
N ILE A 9 -22.70 -10.91 -31.53
CA ILE A 9 -22.54 -11.65 -30.28
C ILE A 9 -21.07 -12.04 -30.05
N PHE A 10 -20.37 -12.51 -31.09
CA PHE A 10 -18.95 -12.86 -30.99
C PHE A 10 -18.05 -11.64 -30.75
N SER A 11 -18.37 -10.49 -31.37
CA SER A 11 -17.69 -9.22 -31.13
C SER A 11 -17.88 -8.71 -29.70
N VAL A 12 -19.08 -8.89 -29.13
CA VAL A 12 -19.36 -8.53 -27.73
C VAL A 12 -18.60 -9.47 -26.78
N ILE A 13 -18.63 -10.78 -27.00
CA ILE A 13 -17.92 -11.77 -26.15
C ILE A 13 -16.40 -11.55 -26.16
N THR A 14 -15.80 -11.24 -27.32
CA THR A 14 -14.35 -10.97 -27.41
C THR A 14 -13.94 -9.65 -26.77
N GLN A 15 -14.84 -8.66 -26.65
CA GLN A 15 -14.60 -7.45 -25.86
C GLN A 15 -14.65 -7.73 -24.35
N TYR A 16 -15.52 -8.64 -23.90
CA TYR A 16 -15.55 -9.08 -22.49
C TYR A 16 -14.29 -9.87 -22.10
N SER A 17 -13.73 -10.70 -22.99
CA SER A 17 -12.54 -11.50 -22.64
C SER A 17 -11.25 -10.68 -22.50
N LYS A 18 -11.18 -9.50 -23.14
CA LYS A 18 -10.05 -8.57 -22.98
C LYS A 18 -10.10 -7.77 -21.66
N ALA A 19 -11.19 -7.87 -20.88
CA ALA A 19 -11.36 -7.15 -19.62
C ALA A 19 -10.67 -7.79 -18.41
N GLN A 20 -9.93 -8.90 -18.58
CA GLN A 20 -9.52 -9.74 -17.45
C GLN A 20 -8.05 -10.14 -17.42
N ASP A 21 -7.21 -9.57 -18.28
CA ASP A 21 -5.77 -9.84 -18.23
C ASP A 21 -5.08 -8.89 -17.23
N THR A 22 -5.03 -9.30 -15.96
CA THR A 22 -4.27 -8.61 -14.90
C THR A 22 -2.80 -9.07 -14.85
N SER A 23 -2.34 -9.93 -15.76
CA SER A 23 -0.95 -10.40 -15.76
C SER A 23 0.05 -9.23 -15.88
N GLN A 24 -0.34 -8.17 -16.60
CA GLN A 24 0.44 -6.96 -16.74
C GLN A 24 0.57 -6.14 -15.44
N LEU A 25 -0.25 -6.43 -14.42
CA LEU A 25 -0.15 -5.83 -13.09
C LEU A 25 0.77 -6.60 -12.15
N VAL A 26 1.25 -7.79 -12.53
CA VAL A 26 2.15 -8.61 -11.68
C VAL A 26 3.42 -7.87 -11.32
N ALA A 27 4.09 -7.28 -12.32
CA ALA A 27 5.36 -6.59 -12.09
C ALA A 27 5.17 -5.31 -11.25
N PRO A 28 4.25 -4.38 -11.59
CA PRO A 28 3.96 -3.22 -10.75
C PRO A 28 3.52 -3.61 -9.33
N TRP A 29 2.73 -4.68 -9.18
CA TRP A 29 2.30 -5.17 -7.87
C TRP A 29 3.48 -5.64 -7.02
N LYS A 30 4.45 -6.35 -7.61
CA LYS A 30 5.65 -6.80 -6.90
C LYS A 30 6.42 -5.63 -6.31
N GLU A 31 6.55 -4.53 -7.04
CA GLU A 31 7.22 -3.32 -6.55
C GLU A 31 6.48 -2.71 -5.36
N VAL A 32 5.16 -2.53 -5.48
CA VAL A 32 4.31 -2.06 -4.36
C VAL A 32 4.45 -2.97 -3.14
N LYS A 33 4.36 -4.30 -3.36
CA LYS A 33 4.50 -5.32 -2.31
C LYS A 33 5.85 -5.23 -1.58
N ILE A 34 6.95 -5.01 -2.29
CA ILE A 34 8.28 -4.87 -1.67
C ILE A 34 8.28 -3.71 -0.66
N TRP A 35 7.74 -2.55 -1.05
CA TRP A 35 7.74 -1.37 -0.19
C TRP A 35 6.75 -1.48 0.97
N LEU A 36 5.58 -2.08 0.77
CA LEU A 36 4.65 -2.38 1.86
C LEU A 36 5.27 -3.31 2.91
N LEU A 37 5.94 -4.39 2.48
CA LEU A 37 6.63 -5.32 3.37
C LEU A 37 7.80 -4.63 4.08
N LYS A 38 8.54 -3.77 3.38
CA LYS A 38 9.64 -2.98 3.96
C LYS A 38 9.13 -2.05 5.04
N ARG A 39 8.03 -1.32 4.80
CA ARG A 39 7.39 -0.42 5.76
C ARG A 39 6.96 -1.19 7.01
N ALA A 40 6.27 -2.32 6.83
CA ALA A 40 5.87 -3.19 7.93
C ALA A 40 7.07 -3.68 8.77
N GLN A 41 8.17 -4.08 8.11
CA GLN A 41 9.39 -4.51 8.79
C GLN A 41 10.04 -3.36 9.58
N LEU A 42 10.13 -2.17 8.99
CA LEU A 42 10.71 -0.99 9.64
C LEU A 42 9.88 -0.56 10.85
N THR A 43 8.54 -0.61 10.75
CA THR A 43 7.64 -0.37 11.89
C THR A 43 7.93 -1.33 13.04
N LYS A 44 8.04 -2.63 12.77
CA LYS A 44 8.35 -3.63 13.81
C LYS A 44 9.72 -3.36 14.45
N LYS A 45 10.72 -2.98 13.66
CA LYS A 45 12.05 -2.60 14.18
C LYS A 45 11.97 -1.38 15.09
N LEU A 46 11.23 -0.35 14.69
CA LEU A 46 10.99 0.85 15.50
C LEU A 46 10.33 0.50 16.83
N VAL A 47 9.20 -0.22 16.79
CA VAL A 47 8.47 -0.62 18.00
C VAL A 47 9.33 -1.48 18.92
N THR A 48 10.06 -2.47 18.38
CA THR A 48 10.97 -3.31 19.17
C THR A 48 12.07 -2.48 19.85
N ALA A 49 12.65 -1.51 19.12
CA ALA A 49 13.69 -0.63 19.67
C ALA A 49 13.15 0.27 20.79
N LEU A 50 11.91 0.74 20.66
CA LEU A 50 11.24 1.58 21.66
C LEU A 50 10.73 0.77 22.86
N ASN A 51 10.22 -0.45 22.67
CA ASN A 51 9.78 -1.34 23.75
C ASN A 51 10.94 -1.77 24.68
N LYS A 52 12.18 -1.78 24.17
CA LYS A 52 13.39 -1.95 25.01
C LYS A 52 13.65 -0.76 25.94
N LYS A 53 12.87 0.32 25.85
CA LYS A 53 12.86 1.45 26.79
C LYS A 53 11.67 1.27 27.73
N ILE A 54 11.99 1.10 29.02
CA ILE A 54 11.13 0.55 30.09
C ILE A 54 9.77 1.26 30.24
N ASP A 55 9.64 2.52 29.81
CA ASP A 55 8.43 3.33 30.02
C ASP A 55 7.62 3.65 28.75
N PHE A 56 8.06 3.19 27.57
CA PHE A 56 7.41 3.60 26.32
C PHE A 56 6.15 2.78 25.98
N ALA A 57 6.17 1.48 26.23
CA ALA A 57 5.10 0.56 25.82
C ALA A 57 3.76 0.79 26.54
N LYS A 58 3.75 1.51 27.67
CA LYS A 58 2.56 1.71 28.51
C LYS A 58 1.71 2.92 28.09
N GLY A 59 2.28 3.87 27.35
CA GLY A 59 1.63 5.16 27.07
C GLY A 59 0.92 5.26 25.72
N LEU A 60 1.11 4.31 24.79
CA LEU A 60 0.59 4.44 23.43
C LEU A 60 -0.65 3.56 23.20
N PRO A 61 -1.79 4.16 22.80
CA PRO A 61 -3.07 3.48 22.69
C PRO A 61 -3.15 2.50 21.51
N THR A 62 -2.31 2.70 20.48
CA THR A 62 -2.29 1.87 19.27
C THR A 62 -0.96 1.18 19.12
N ARG A 63 -1.00 -0.13 18.85
CA ARG A 63 0.17 -0.97 18.58
C ARG A 63 0.35 -1.12 17.06
N PRO A 64 1.22 -0.31 16.42
CA PRO A 64 1.42 -0.36 14.97
C PRO A 64 2.09 -1.66 14.53
N GLU A 65 2.69 -2.43 15.44
CA GLU A 65 3.17 -3.80 15.19
C GLU A 65 2.04 -4.73 14.72
N ASN A 66 0.88 -4.71 15.39
CA ASN A 66 -0.27 -5.55 15.04
C ASN A 66 -0.85 -5.17 13.67
N ILE A 67 -0.85 -3.87 13.36
CA ILE A 67 -1.29 -3.35 12.06
C ILE A 67 -0.30 -3.79 10.97
N ALA A 68 1.01 -3.72 11.23
CA ALA A 68 2.04 -4.22 10.35
C ALA A 68 1.93 -5.74 10.11
N ASP A 69 1.62 -6.52 11.14
CA ASP A 69 1.34 -7.96 11.02
C ASP A 69 0.11 -8.23 10.13
N THR A 70 -0.98 -7.50 10.38
CA THR A 70 -2.19 -7.61 9.58
C THR A 70 -1.92 -7.25 8.11
N LEU A 71 -1.12 -6.22 7.86
CA LEU A 71 -0.71 -5.80 6.52
C LEU A 71 0.07 -6.91 5.80
N VAL A 72 1.09 -7.46 6.46
CA VAL A 72 1.91 -8.57 5.94
C VAL A 72 1.05 -9.78 5.62
N PHE A 73 0.09 -10.12 6.49
CA PHE A 73 -0.84 -11.21 6.25
C PHE A 73 -1.66 -10.96 4.98
N GLN A 74 -2.30 -9.78 4.81
CA GLN A 74 -3.09 -9.49 3.60
C GLN A 74 -2.24 -9.52 2.32
N ILE A 75 -1.00 -9.02 2.35
CA ILE A 75 -0.10 -9.00 1.20
C ILE A 75 0.36 -10.39 0.76
N ASN A 76 0.47 -11.32 1.71
CA ASN A 76 0.94 -12.68 1.45
C ASN A 76 -0.17 -13.64 1.04
N SER A 77 -1.44 -13.28 1.28
CA SER A 77 -2.58 -14.10 0.87
C SER A 77 -2.72 -14.26 -0.65
N PHE A 78 -2.13 -13.36 -1.46
CA PHE A 78 -2.33 -13.33 -2.91
C PHE A 78 -1.04 -13.01 -3.68
N SER A 79 -0.87 -13.65 -4.85
CA SER A 79 0.20 -13.33 -5.79
C SER A 79 -0.09 -12.03 -6.55
N ILE A 80 -1.35 -11.81 -6.93
CA ILE A 80 -1.94 -10.54 -7.38
C ILE A 80 -3.25 -10.36 -6.60
N PRO A 81 -3.43 -9.29 -5.83
CA PRO A 81 -4.67 -9.02 -5.09
C PRO A 81 -5.81 -8.64 -6.06
N ASP A 82 -7.04 -9.01 -5.70
CA ASP A 82 -8.24 -8.49 -6.33
C ASP A 82 -8.55 -7.06 -5.85
N SER A 83 -9.59 -6.42 -6.42
CA SER A 83 -9.97 -5.05 -6.07
C SER A 83 -10.35 -4.87 -4.60
N VAL A 84 -10.96 -5.90 -3.99
CA VAL A 84 -11.32 -5.88 -2.56
C VAL A 84 -10.05 -5.94 -1.70
N SER A 85 -9.10 -6.79 -2.07
CA SER A 85 -7.83 -6.96 -1.38
C SER A 85 -6.95 -5.71 -1.50
N ILE A 86 -6.88 -5.08 -2.67
CA ILE A 86 -6.20 -3.79 -2.84
C ILE A 86 -6.74 -2.76 -1.87
N ARG A 87 -8.07 -2.54 -1.85
CA ARG A 87 -8.71 -1.57 -0.94
C ARG A 87 -8.42 -1.87 0.53
N LYS A 88 -8.41 -3.15 0.90
CA LYS A 88 -8.12 -3.57 2.27
C LYS A 88 -6.65 -3.31 2.64
N ILE A 89 -5.73 -3.64 1.74
CA ILE A 89 -4.29 -3.39 1.91
C ILE A 89 -4.03 -1.89 2.06
N ASP A 90 -4.65 -1.08 1.21
CA ASP A 90 -4.56 0.37 1.23
C ASP A 90 -5.09 0.96 2.56
N LEU A 91 -6.29 0.52 2.99
CA LEU A 91 -6.85 0.92 4.29
C LEU A 91 -5.94 0.55 5.46
N ILE A 92 -5.36 -0.65 5.46
CA ILE A 92 -4.45 -1.09 6.52
C ILE A 92 -3.15 -0.28 6.48
N ASN A 93 -2.61 0.01 5.29
CA ASN A 93 -1.42 0.84 5.13
C ASN A 93 -1.65 2.27 5.66
N ASN A 94 -2.81 2.86 5.36
CA ASN A 94 -3.17 4.20 5.88
C ASN A 94 -3.32 4.19 7.41
N ARG A 95 -3.96 3.15 7.97
CA ARG A 95 -4.00 2.94 9.43
C ARG A 95 -2.60 2.78 10.03
N LEU A 96 -1.67 2.16 9.32
CA LEU A 96 -0.28 2.01 9.74
C LEU A 96 0.41 3.38 9.82
N THR A 97 0.22 4.24 8.82
CA THR A 97 0.73 5.62 8.82
C THR A 97 0.20 6.39 10.04
N SER A 98 -1.13 6.43 10.25
CA SER A 98 -1.72 7.13 11.40
C SER A 98 -1.25 6.58 12.74
N ALA A 99 -1.03 5.26 12.84
CA ALA A 99 -0.53 4.64 14.06
C ALA A 99 0.97 4.90 14.32
N LEU A 100 1.76 5.25 13.29
CA LEU A 100 3.17 5.62 13.42
C LEU A 100 3.36 7.07 13.86
N GLU A 101 2.44 7.98 13.51
CA GLU A 101 2.55 9.41 13.84
C GLU A 101 2.85 9.69 15.33
N PRO A 102 2.15 9.07 16.31
CA PRO A 102 2.46 9.28 17.73
C PRO A 102 3.86 8.79 18.13
N TYR A 103 4.36 7.73 17.49
CA TYR A 103 5.70 7.18 17.77
C TYR A 103 6.79 8.12 17.24
N ILE A 104 6.60 8.67 16.04
CA ILE A 104 7.50 9.67 15.47
C ILE A 104 7.44 10.97 16.28
N ASN A 105 6.24 11.42 16.70
CA ASN A 105 6.10 12.59 17.55
C ASN A 105 6.80 12.40 18.91
N PHE A 106 6.66 11.21 19.52
CA PHE A 106 7.37 10.88 20.75
C PHE A 106 8.89 10.99 20.60
N LEU A 107 9.46 10.51 19.49
CA LEU A 107 10.89 10.68 19.21
C LEU A 107 11.26 12.17 19.08
N ASN A 108 10.43 12.97 18.42
CA ASN A 108 10.67 14.41 18.25
C ASN A 108 10.70 15.17 19.58
N ILE A 109 9.79 14.86 20.51
CA ILE A 109 9.76 15.49 21.84
C ILE A 109 10.78 14.89 22.82
N ASN A 110 11.46 13.79 22.47
CA ASN A 110 12.50 13.15 23.28
C ASN A 110 13.87 13.16 22.54
N PRO A 111 14.59 14.29 22.49
CA PRO A 111 15.82 14.42 21.71
C PRO A 111 16.90 13.41 22.10
N LYS A 112 17.01 13.07 23.40
CA LYS A 112 17.95 12.06 23.91
C LYS A 112 17.77 10.67 23.27
N LEU A 113 16.55 10.34 22.86
CA LEU A 113 16.26 9.09 22.14
C LEU A 113 16.47 9.28 20.64
N LYS A 114 16.00 10.40 20.07
CA LYS A 114 16.14 10.72 18.65
C LYS A 114 17.59 10.71 18.16
N TYR A 115 18.53 11.26 18.93
CA TYR A 115 19.95 11.35 18.55
C TYR A 115 20.72 10.04 18.70
N LYS A 116 20.09 8.96 19.17
CA LYS A 116 20.69 7.65 18.99
C LYS A 116 20.62 7.32 17.51
N ILE A 117 21.80 7.14 16.89
CA ILE A 117 22.01 6.89 15.46
C ILE A 117 20.92 5.98 14.87
N ASN A 118 20.60 4.89 15.57
CA ASN A 118 19.58 3.92 15.14
C ASN A 118 18.15 4.49 14.96
N PHE A 119 17.69 5.47 15.76
CA PHE A 119 16.32 5.99 15.65
C PHE A 119 16.16 7.03 14.53
N LEU A 120 17.16 7.91 14.36
CA LEU A 120 17.17 8.85 13.24
C LEU A 120 17.21 8.10 11.91
N GLU A 121 18.04 7.08 11.79
CA GLU A 121 18.10 6.23 10.59
C GLU A 121 16.76 5.52 10.33
N LEU A 122 16.11 4.98 11.38
CA LEU A 122 14.80 4.33 11.23
C LEU A 122 13.72 5.30 10.76
N GLN A 123 13.72 6.55 11.27
CA GLN A 123 12.78 7.58 10.83
C GLN A 123 12.98 7.91 9.34
N VAL A 124 14.24 8.16 8.93
CA VAL A 124 14.57 8.44 7.53
C VAL A 124 14.19 7.26 6.62
N GLN A 125 14.43 6.03 7.07
CA GLN A 125 14.05 4.84 6.30
C GLN A 125 12.54 4.68 6.17
N LEU A 126 11.77 5.01 7.22
CA LEU A 126 10.31 4.95 7.19
C LEU A 126 9.73 5.98 6.22
N GLU A 127 10.19 7.23 6.28
CA GLU A 127 9.80 8.29 5.35
C GLU A 127 10.19 7.94 3.90
N ALA A 128 11.42 7.49 3.68
CA ALA A 128 11.87 7.05 2.36
C ALA A 128 11.04 5.86 1.84
N SER A 129 10.60 4.95 2.71
CA SER A 129 9.73 3.84 2.32
C SER A 129 8.31 4.30 1.94
N GLU A 130 7.81 5.37 2.58
CA GLU A 130 6.51 5.97 2.27
C GLU A 130 6.52 6.64 0.90
N ASN A 131 7.50 7.51 0.68
CA ASN A 131 7.64 8.24 -0.58
C ASN A 131 7.84 7.28 -1.76
N ARG A 132 8.62 6.20 -1.56
CA ARG A 132 8.79 5.17 -2.59
C ARG A 132 7.52 4.34 -2.81
N LEU A 133 6.79 4.01 -1.76
CA LEU A 133 5.51 3.30 -1.88
C LEU A 133 4.51 4.13 -2.68
N GLU A 134 4.42 5.44 -2.42
CA GLU A 134 3.54 6.35 -3.16
C GLU A 134 3.89 6.40 -4.64
N ALA A 135 5.18 6.49 -4.98
CA ALA A 135 5.64 6.44 -6.36
C ALA A 135 5.28 5.11 -7.04
N MET A 136 5.51 3.96 -6.37
CA MET A 136 5.17 2.65 -6.94
C MET A 136 3.65 2.44 -7.06
N ALA A 137 2.87 2.94 -6.10
CA ALA A 137 1.41 2.90 -6.15
C ALA A 137 0.87 3.77 -7.29
N SER A 138 1.49 4.92 -7.56
CA SER A 138 1.17 5.76 -8.71
C SER A 138 1.44 5.04 -10.03
N GLU A 139 2.60 4.39 -10.18
CA GLU A 139 2.92 3.58 -11.36
C GLU A 139 1.96 2.39 -11.52
N PHE A 140 1.61 1.72 -10.42
CA PHE A 140 0.59 0.67 -10.41
C PHE A 140 -0.76 1.21 -10.91
N ASN A 141 -1.20 2.36 -10.40
CA ASN A 141 -2.46 2.99 -10.74
C ASN A 141 -2.52 3.38 -12.23
N LYS A 142 -1.44 3.96 -12.77
CA LYS A 142 -1.34 4.26 -14.21
C LYS A 142 -1.57 2.99 -15.03
N LYS A 143 -0.87 1.91 -14.69
CA LYS A 143 -1.01 0.64 -15.42
C LYS A 143 -2.40 0.03 -15.27
N ALA A 144 -3.00 0.12 -14.09
CA ALA A 144 -4.37 -0.34 -13.85
C ALA A 144 -5.38 0.46 -14.69
N ILE A 145 -5.18 1.77 -14.82
CA ILE A 145 -6.04 2.63 -15.65
C ILE A 145 -5.90 2.32 -17.15
N ASP A 146 -4.67 2.09 -17.64
CA ASP A 146 -4.44 1.66 -19.03
C ASP A 146 -5.19 0.37 -19.36
N LEU A 147 -5.27 -0.55 -18.38
CA LEU A 147 -6.00 -1.81 -18.47
C LEU A 147 -7.51 -1.64 -18.17
N ARG A 148 -8.00 -0.41 -17.97
CA ARG A 148 -9.38 -0.09 -17.59
C ARG A 148 -9.84 -0.73 -16.27
N ARG A 149 -8.90 -1.05 -15.37
CA ARG A 149 -9.08 -1.64 -14.04
C ARG A 149 -8.99 -0.58 -12.94
N LYS A 150 -9.82 0.46 -13.04
CA LYS A 150 -9.90 1.53 -12.01
C LYS A 150 -10.27 0.98 -10.63
N ASP A 151 -10.95 -0.16 -10.58
CA ASP A 151 -11.28 -0.89 -9.36
C ASP A 151 -10.05 -1.41 -8.58
N MET A 152 -8.89 -1.50 -9.23
CA MET A 152 -7.63 -1.94 -8.64
C MET A 152 -6.73 -0.78 -8.20
N CYS A 153 -7.14 0.49 -8.34
CA CYS A 153 -6.27 1.61 -7.97
C CYS A 153 -6.17 1.77 -6.45
N PHE A 154 -4.96 2.10 -5.97
CA PHE A 154 -4.70 2.62 -4.63
C PHE A 154 -5.20 4.06 -4.49
N ILE A 155 -5.59 4.44 -3.28
CA ILE A 155 -5.87 5.83 -2.93
C ILE A 155 -4.55 6.44 -2.46
N LEU A 156 -4.06 7.48 -3.15
CA LEU A 156 -2.81 8.15 -2.76
C LEU A 156 -3.07 9.06 -1.55
N LEU A 157 -2.04 9.27 -0.72
CA LEU A 157 -2.14 10.13 0.46
C LEU A 157 -2.56 11.55 0.05
N GLY A 158 -3.60 12.08 0.69
CA GLY A 158 -4.16 13.40 0.37
C GLY A 158 -5.24 13.40 -0.74
N THR A 159 -5.56 12.25 -1.32
CA THR A 159 -6.69 12.08 -2.26
C THR A 159 -7.82 11.30 -1.60
N SER A 160 -9.08 11.70 -1.82
CA SER A 160 -10.26 10.95 -1.38
C SER A 160 -10.75 9.93 -2.41
N GLU A 161 -10.26 10.01 -3.64
CA GLU A 161 -10.73 9.24 -4.78
C GLU A 161 -9.55 8.68 -5.60
N PRO A 162 -9.70 7.51 -6.25
CA PRO A 162 -8.69 6.98 -7.14
C PRO A 162 -8.42 7.96 -8.30
N PRO A 163 -7.18 8.01 -8.83
CA PRO A 163 -6.81 9.00 -9.83
C PRO A 163 -7.73 8.96 -11.06
N ILE A 164 -8.39 10.09 -11.35
CA ILE A 164 -9.24 10.29 -12.53
C ILE A 164 -8.33 10.74 -13.68
N VAL A 165 -8.18 9.90 -14.72
CA VAL A 165 -7.61 10.37 -15.99
C VAL A 165 -8.66 11.24 -16.68
N LYS A 166 -8.33 12.53 -16.87
CA LYS A 166 -9.01 13.37 -17.84
C LYS A 166 -8.67 12.80 -19.22
N PHE A 167 -9.66 12.27 -19.92
CA PHE A 167 -9.51 11.94 -21.32
C PHE A 167 -9.48 13.28 -22.08
N GLU A 168 -8.33 13.63 -22.65
CA GLU A 168 -8.25 14.62 -23.73
C GLU A 168 -8.73 13.98 -25.04
#